data_AF-A0A259P7E5-F1
#
_entry.id   AF-A0A259P7E5-F1
#
_cell.length_a   1.000
_cell.length_b   1.000
_cell.length_c   1.000
_cell.angle_alpha   90.00
_cell.angle_beta   90.00
_cell.angle_gamma   90.00
#
_symmetry.space_group_name_H-M   'P 1'
#
loop_
_entity.id
_entity.type
_entity.pdbx_description
1 polymer ?
#
loop_
_entity_poly.entity_id
_entity_poly.type
_entity_poly.pdbx_seq_one_letter_code
_entity_poly.pdbx_strand_id
1 'polypeptide(L)'
;QSLLMSTNASGNMVTLSNMDSAAFNLTTPTVCVPNTSTIVNYTIDPSYTYTASNGTSCTYSAGRQIGWYLGGFSLQNAAKLLGAPSNPNYLANTSYISYAQSQQSRTPTLLFTNNDGFLYAVNAQTGALEWGWMPRPFVAQLQNFGSFENLQLFNGGLTTTDAQDASGNWSTYVVGAAQNGSTYYALKLGTTGGVPMPTGVTWWNSIAGGSSPAELNTTHPVAQAPSIAIIAGSAYATYIVNTTSGTTTTSTLYEQNVATGAVTSGALPFVASGKWFYDQGSNSLWVGDTSGNLWQVNISSYASSDVGSINAIGTAYSNSTGTAASSYVGYTLLNGIP
;
A
#
# COMPACT_ATOMS: atom_id res chain seq x y z
N GLN A 1 -13.15 -3.44 -22.22
CA GLN A 1 -13.76 -3.55 -20.88
C GLN A 1 -12.63 -3.47 -19.87
N SER A 2 -12.70 -2.56 -18.92
CA SER A 2 -11.71 -2.41 -17.87
C SER A 2 -11.74 -3.62 -16.94
N LEU A 3 -10.59 -4.24 -16.69
CA LEU A 3 -10.51 -5.45 -15.86
C LEU A 3 -10.42 -5.04 -14.39
N LEU A 4 -11.56 -5.08 -13.68
CA LEU A 4 -11.54 -5.05 -12.21
C LEU A 4 -11.20 -6.45 -11.71
N MET A 5 -10.14 -6.55 -10.90
CA MET A 5 -9.51 -7.80 -10.50
C MET A 5 -9.42 -7.94 -8.98
N SER A 6 -9.36 -9.18 -8.52
CA SER A 6 -9.07 -9.55 -7.14
C SER A 6 -8.46 -10.96 -7.10
N THR A 7 -8.23 -11.50 -5.91
CA THR A 7 -7.80 -12.89 -5.73
C THR A 7 -8.96 -13.78 -5.28
N ASN A 8 -9.08 -14.95 -5.90
CA ASN A 8 -10.04 -15.96 -5.44
C ASN A 8 -9.55 -16.64 -4.13
N ALA A 9 -10.35 -17.57 -3.59
CA ALA A 9 -10.01 -18.26 -2.34
C ALA A 9 -8.69 -19.04 -2.40
N SER A 10 -8.23 -19.43 -3.60
CA SER A 10 -6.96 -20.11 -3.83
C SER A 10 -5.79 -19.14 -4.05
N GLY A 11 -6.01 -17.83 -3.96
CA GLY A 11 -4.99 -16.80 -4.17
C GLY A 11 -4.73 -16.46 -5.64
N ASN A 12 -5.46 -17.05 -6.59
CA ASN A 12 -5.29 -16.78 -8.02
C ASN A 12 -5.97 -15.47 -8.41
N MET A 13 -5.33 -14.68 -9.26
CA MET A 13 -5.93 -13.48 -9.83
C MET A 13 -7.12 -13.84 -10.73
N VAL A 14 -8.26 -13.21 -10.49
CA VAL A 14 -9.49 -13.35 -11.27
C VAL A 14 -10.15 -11.99 -11.47
N THR A 15 -11.04 -11.87 -12.45
CA THR A 15 -11.91 -10.69 -12.56
C THR A 15 -12.95 -10.68 -11.44
N LEU A 16 -13.43 -9.50 -11.06
CA LEU A 16 -14.45 -9.32 -10.03
C LEU A 16 -15.72 -10.14 -10.32
N SER A 17 -16.09 -10.25 -11.60
CA SER A 17 -17.22 -11.08 -12.06
C SER A 17 -17.06 -12.59 -11.84
N ASN A 18 -15.81 -13.05 -11.69
CA ASN A 18 -15.46 -14.46 -11.49
C ASN A 18 -15.09 -14.76 -10.02
N MET A 19 -15.30 -13.82 -9.10
CA MET A 19 -15.08 -14.01 -7.67
C MET A 19 -16.16 -14.93 -7.08
N ASP A 20 -15.75 -15.77 -6.13
CA ASP A 20 -16.69 -16.58 -5.36
C ASP A 20 -17.59 -15.71 -4.48
N SER A 21 -18.85 -16.15 -4.30
CA SER A 21 -19.83 -15.40 -3.52
C SER A 21 -19.45 -15.20 -2.06
N ALA A 22 -18.63 -16.11 -1.48
CA ALA A 22 -18.17 -16.01 -0.11
C ALA A 22 -17.26 -14.78 0.12
N ALA A 23 -16.52 -14.34 -0.90
CA ALA A 23 -15.69 -13.13 -0.82
C ALA A 23 -16.50 -11.86 -0.56
N PHE A 24 -17.74 -11.80 -1.04
CA PHE A 24 -18.64 -10.65 -0.83
C PHE A 24 -19.26 -10.63 0.56
N ASN A 25 -19.24 -11.77 1.27
CA ASN A 25 -19.73 -11.93 2.65
C ASN A 25 -21.06 -11.20 2.92
N LEU A 26 -22.05 -11.42 2.05
CA LEU A 26 -23.36 -10.78 2.18
C LEU A 26 -24.02 -11.17 3.50
N THR A 27 -24.09 -10.23 4.43
CA THR A 27 -24.61 -10.48 5.78
C THR A 27 -26.13 -10.42 5.84
N THR A 28 -26.75 -9.41 5.21
CA THR A 28 -28.21 -9.25 5.15
C THR A 28 -28.61 -8.67 3.79
N PRO A 29 -29.25 -9.45 2.89
CA PRO A 29 -29.77 -8.92 1.63
C PRO A 29 -30.71 -7.75 1.88
N THR A 30 -30.52 -6.68 1.13
CA THR A 30 -31.41 -5.51 1.14
C THR A 30 -32.16 -5.41 -0.18
N VAL A 31 -33.13 -4.50 -0.24
CA VAL A 31 -33.84 -4.19 -1.50
C VAL A 31 -32.85 -3.78 -2.60
N CYS A 32 -31.78 -3.04 -2.26
CA CYS A 32 -30.83 -2.54 -3.24
C CYS A 32 -29.63 -3.46 -3.48
N VAL A 33 -29.29 -4.32 -2.53
CA VAL A 33 -28.23 -5.34 -2.66
C VAL A 33 -28.80 -6.71 -2.29
N PRO A 34 -29.61 -7.31 -3.18
CA PRO A 34 -30.27 -8.58 -2.90
C PRO A 34 -29.35 -9.79 -3.09
N ASN A 35 -28.28 -9.66 -3.88
CA ASN A 35 -27.36 -10.74 -4.23
C ASN A 35 -25.99 -10.21 -4.71
N THR A 36 -25.03 -11.12 -4.88
CA THR A 36 -23.66 -10.80 -5.31
C THR A 36 -23.59 -10.26 -6.73
N SER A 37 -24.41 -10.77 -7.64
CA SER A 37 -24.49 -10.28 -9.03
C SER A 37 -24.83 -8.78 -9.08
N THR A 38 -25.72 -8.33 -8.20
CA THR A 38 -26.09 -6.92 -8.08
C THR A 38 -24.91 -6.05 -7.62
N ILE A 39 -24.13 -6.51 -6.63
CA ILE A 39 -22.88 -5.82 -6.21
C ILE A 39 -21.90 -5.71 -7.37
N VAL A 40 -21.67 -6.84 -8.07
CA VAL A 40 -20.73 -6.90 -9.19
C VAL A 40 -21.14 -5.91 -10.29
N ASN A 41 -22.42 -5.90 -10.67
CA ASN A 41 -22.93 -4.99 -11.69
C ASN A 41 -22.78 -3.53 -11.29
N TYR A 42 -23.12 -3.16 -10.05
CA TYR A 42 -22.88 -1.80 -9.55
C TYR A 42 -21.41 -1.41 -9.62
N THR A 43 -20.51 -2.33 -9.28
CA THR A 43 -19.08 -2.04 -9.20
C THR A 43 -18.45 -1.90 -10.59
N ILE A 44 -18.86 -2.73 -11.55
CA ILE A 44 -18.34 -2.72 -12.93
C ILE A 44 -18.95 -1.58 -13.74
N ASP A 45 -20.24 -1.32 -13.55
CA ASP A 45 -20.97 -0.25 -14.23
C ASP A 45 -21.63 0.68 -13.20
N PRO A 46 -21.00 1.83 -12.91
CA PRO A 46 -21.55 2.83 -12.00
C PRO A 46 -22.89 3.43 -12.45
N SER A 47 -23.31 3.23 -13.71
CA SER A 47 -24.62 3.64 -14.20
C SER A 47 -25.70 2.56 -14.03
N TYR A 48 -25.33 1.37 -13.56
CA TYR A 48 -26.25 0.27 -13.35
C TYR A 48 -27.34 0.65 -12.35
N THR A 49 -28.59 0.46 -12.79
CA THR A 49 -29.79 0.67 -11.98
C THR A 49 -30.47 -0.68 -11.76
N TYR A 50 -30.74 -1.02 -10.51
CA TYR A 50 -31.50 -2.21 -10.15
C TYR A 50 -32.93 -1.83 -9.77
N THR A 51 -33.91 -2.33 -10.51
CA THR A 51 -35.34 -2.20 -10.13
C THR A 51 -35.79 -3.47 -9.41
N ALA A 52 -36.06 -3.35 -8.11
CA ALA A 52 -36.57 -4.43 -7.30
C ALA A 52 -38.01 -4.80 -7.68
N SER A 53 -38.44 -6.01 -7.31
CA SER A 53 -39.80 -6.53 -7.60
C SER A 53 -40.92 -5.69 -6.99
N ASN A 54 -40.64 -4.94 -5.92
CA ASN A 54 -41.57 -3.99 -5.31
C ASN A 54 -41.62 -2.62 -6.02
N GLY A 55 -40.97 -2.48 -7.18
CA GLY A 55 -40.89 -1.24 -7.96
C GLY A 55 -39.83 -0.24 -7.47
N THR A 56 -39.06 -0.57 -6.42
CA THR A 56 -37.99 0.31 -5.91
C THR A 56 -36.83 0.36 -6.90
N SER A 57 -36.43 1.55 -7.34
CA SER A 57 -35.26 1.74 -8.18
C SER A 57 -34.04 2.10 -7.33
N CYS A 58 -33.00 1.28 -7.40
CA CYS A 58 -31.75 1.44 -6.68
C CYS A 58 -30.62 1.80 -7.66
N THR A 59 -29.81 2.77 -7.30
CA THR A 59 -28.63 3.20 -8.05
C THR A 59 -27.42 3.19 -7.14
N TYR A 60 -26.25 2.97 -7.71
CA TYR A 60 -24.99 3.01 -7.00
C TYR A 60 -24.32 4.35 -7.22
N SER A 61 -24.29 5.16 -6.17
CA SER A 61 -23.54 6.40 -6.18
C SER A 61 -22.11 6.18 -5.74
N ALA A 62 -21.82 5.43 -4.66
CA ALA A 62 -20.45 5.27 -4.16
C ALA A 62 -19.69 6.59 -3.94
N GLY A 63 -20.41 7.67 -3.62
CA GLY A 63 -19.87 9.03 -3.63
C GLY A 63 -19.48 9.58 -5.01
N ARG A 64 -19.71 8.85 -6.10
CA ARG A 64 -19.54 9.26 -7.50
C ARG A 64 -20.72 10.10 -7.97
N GLN A 65 -20.44 11.08 -8.84
CA GLN A 65 -21.48 11.69 -9.66
C GLN A 65 -21.95 10.69 -10.73
N ILE A 66 -23.21 10.79 -11.15
CA ILE A 66 -23.75 9.95 -12.23
C ILE A 66 -22.87 10.10 -13.47
N GLY A 67 -22.42 8.98 -14.04
CA GLY A 67 -21.54 8.93 -15.21
C GLY A 67 -20.03 8.99 -14.89
N TRP A 68 -19.63 9.07 -13.63
CA TRP A 68 -18.23 9.01 -13.22
C TRP A 68 -17.81 7.58 -12.85
N TYR A 69 -16.63 7.16 -13.32
CA TYR A 69 -16.08 5.82 -13.07
C TYR A 69 -15.25 5.71 -11.78
N LEU A 70 -14.75 6.84 -11.27
CA LEU A 70 -13.94 6.93 -10.07
C LEU A 70 -14.69 7.77 -9.02
N GLY A 71 -14.66 7.33 -7.77
CA GLY A 71 -15.15 8.08 -6.63
C GLY A 71 -14.07 8.96 -6.04
N GLY A 72 -14.30 9.33 -4.77
CA GLY A 72 -13.54 10.39 -4.12
C GLY A 72 -12.05 10.08 -3.99
N PHE A 73 -11.26 11.15 -3.93
CA PHE A 73 -9.86 11.10 -3.51
C PHE A 73 -9.71 11.74 -2.13
N SER A 74 -8.85 11.16 -1.29
CA SER A 74 -8.40 11.72 -0.02
C SER A 74 -6.91 12.12 -0.12
N LEU A 75 -6.44 12.92 0.84
CA LEU A 75 -5.03 13.29 0.95
C LEU A 75 -4.08 12.09 1.17
N GLN A 76 -4.63 10.92 1.51
CA GLN A 76 -3.86 9.71 1.82
C GLN A 76 -3.92 8.67 0.69
N ASN A 77 -4.62 8.98 -0.41
CA ASN A 77 -4.46 8.23 -1.64
C ASN A 77 -3.09 8.52 -2.26
N ALA A 78 -2.52 7.54 -2.95
CA ALA A 78 -1.21 7.67 -3.56
C ALA A 78 -1.27 7.44 -5.06
N ALA A 79 -0.31 8.04 -5.75
CA ALA A 79 -0.05 7.80 -7.15
C ALA A 79 1.45 7.56 -7.38
N LYS A 80 1.79 6.63 -8.28
CA LYS A 80 3.15 6.38 -8.74
C LYS A 80 3.17 6.11 -10.23
N LEU A 81 4.10 6.75 -10.93
CA LEU A 81 4.42 6.38 -12.31
C LEU A 81 5.31 5.13 -12.29
N LEU A 82 4.86 4.09 -12.96
CA LEU A 82 5.61 2.86 -13.17
C LEU A 82 6.12 2.82 -14.62
N GLY A 83 7.44 2.81 -14.77
CA GLY A 83 8.12 2.60 -16.05
C GLY A 83 8.75 1.22 -16.15
N ALA A 84 9.60 1.05 -17.16
CA ALA A 84 10.50 -0.09 -17.24
C ALA A 84 11.42 -0.15 -16.00
N PRO A 85 11.80 -1.35 -15.53
CA PRO A 85 12.78 -1.55 -14.46
C PRO A 85 14.08 -0.77 -14.71
N SER A 86 14.52 0.00 -13.72
CA SER A 86 15.70 0.86 -13.85
C SER A 86 16.41 1.12 -12.52
N ASN A 87 16.26 0.24 -11.53
CA ASN A 87 16.79 0.47 -10.18
C ASN A 87 18.34 0.36 -10.19
N PRO A 88 19.07 1.44 -9.84
CA PRO A 88 20.53 1.46 -9.90
C PRO A 88 21.19 0.49 -8.91
N ASN A 89 20.50 0.15 -7.81
CA ASN A 89 21.02 -0.76 -6.78
C ASN A 89 21.19 -2.20 -7.27
N TYR A 90 20.67 -2.54 -8.45
CA TYR A 90 20.76 -3.87 -9.05
C TYR A 90 21.64 -3.93 -10.29
N LEU A 91 22.33 -2.85 -10.67
CA LEU A 91 23.14 -2.82 -11.89
C LEU A 91 24.38 -3.74 -11.83
N ALA A 92 24.79 -4.20 -10.66
CA ALA A 92 25.82 -5.23 -10.54
C ALA A 92 25.29 -6.67 -10.79
N ASN A 93 23.97 -6.85 -10.85
CA ASN A 93 23.32 -8.16 -11.05
C ASN A 93 22.95 -8.38 -12.52
N THR A 94 23.66 -9.27 -13.20
CA THR A 94 23.45 -9.57 -14.63
C THR A 94 22.06 -10.14 -14.93
N SER A 95 21.47 -10.91 -14.01
CA SER A 95 20.11 -11.42 -14.15
C SER A 95 19.07 -10.29 -14.07
N TYR A 96 19.33 -9.26 -13.25
CA TYR A 96 18.49 -8.06 -13.22
C TYR A 96 18.60 -7.25 -14.51
N ILE A 97 19.80 -7.06 -15.04
CA ILE A 97 19.99 -6.35 -16.32
C ILE A 97 19.19 -7.05 -17.43
N SER A 98 19.26 -8.39 -17.48
CA SER A 98 18.51 -9.19 -18.45
C SER A 98 16.99 -9.03 -18.27
N TYR A 99 16.52 -9.03 -17.02
CA TYR A 99 15.13 -8.74 -16.69
C TYR A 99 14.72 -7.33 -17.16
N ALA A 100 15.46 -6.29 -16.78
CA ALA A 100 15.17 -4.91 -17.15
C ALA A 100 15.10 -4.71 -18.67
N GLN A 101 16.02 -5.33 -19.41
CA GLN A 101 16.00 -5.34 -20.88
C GLN A 101 14.75 -6.02 -21.45
N SER A 102 14.34 -7.17 -20.89
CA SER A 102 13.11 -7.85 -21.32
C SER A 102 11.84 -7.02 -21.10
N GLN A 103 11.90 -6.05 -20.16
CA GLN A 103 10.80 -5.17 -19.79
C GLN A 103 10.89 -3.78 -20.43
N GLN A 104 11.84 -3.54 -21.34
CA GLN A 104 12.08 -2.20 -21.89
C GLN A 104 10.86 -1.65 -22.66
N SER A 105 10.00 -2.53 -23.20
CA SER A 105 8.74 -2.19 -23.86
C SER A 105 7.54 -2.13 -22.92
N ARG A 106 7.73 -2.14 -21.59
CA ARG A 106 6.63 -1.99 -20.63
C ARG A 106 5.89 -0.68 -20.88
N THR A 107 4.58 -0.77 -20.99
CA THR A 107 3.67 0.38 -21.08
C THR A 107 3.84 1.24 -19.83
N PRO A 108 4.28 2.50 -19.95
CA PRO A 108 4.35 3.38 -18.80
C PRO A 108 2.96 3.58 -18.21
N THR A 109 2.83 3.33 -16.92
CA THR A 109 1.53 3.18 -16.25
C THR A 109 1.49 4.07 -15.03
N LEU A 110 0.47 4.92 -14.91
CA LEU A 110 0.18 5.62 -13.67
C LEU A 110 -0.66 4.69 -12.79
N LEU A 111 -0.06 4.27 -11.68
CA LEU A 111 -0.73 3.54 -10.62
C LEU A 111 -1.30 4.54 -9.62
N PHE A 112 -2.55 4.36 -9.20
CA PHE A 112 -3.11 5.19 -8.14
C PHE A 112 -4.20 4.49 -7.34
N THR A 113 -4.31 4.83 -6.06
CA THR A 113 -5.44 4.40 -5.23
C THR A 113 -6.50 5.48 -5.18
N ASN A 114 -7.75 5.09 -4.93
CA ASN A 114 -8.81 6.02 -4.57
C ASN A 114 -9.66 5.45 -3.42
N ASN A 115 -10.66 6.22 -3.00
CA ASN A 115 -11.50 5.84 -1.88
C ASN A 115 -12.48 4.71 -2.21
N ASP A 116 -12.62 4.31 -3.48
CA ASP A 116 -13.45 3.17 -3.88
C ASP A 116 -12.79 1.82 -3.56
N GLY A 117 -11.69 1.79 -2.81
CA GLY A 117 -11.06 0.54 -2.39
C GLY A 117 -10.38 -0.21 -3.54
N PHE A 118 -10.03 0.48 -4.63
CA PHE A 118 -9.25 -0.05 -5.74
C PHE A 118 -7.90 0.67 -5.88
N LEU A 119 -6.90 -0.11 -6.29
CA LEU A 119 -5.67 0.36 -6.94
C LEU A 119 -5.89 0.26 -8.44
N TYR A 120 -5.82 1.37 -9.14
CA TYR A 120 -5.97 1.44 -10.59
C TYR A 120 -4.64 1.59 -11.30
N ALA A 121 -4.62 1.15 -12.54
CA ALA A 121 -3.57 1.38 -13.51
C ALA A 121 -4.16 2.02 -14.76
N VAL A 122 -3.67 3.21 -15.10
CA VAL A 122 -3.97 3.86 -16.37
C VAL A 122 -2.71 3.98 -17.20
N ASN A 123 -2.86 3.80 -18.50
CA ASN A 123 -1.81 4.08 -19.47
C ASN A 123 -1.38 5.54 -19.34
N ALA A 124 -0.11 5.80 -19.03
CA ALA A 124 0.36 7.14 -18.75
C ALA A 124 0.41 8.03 -20.01
N GLN A 125 0.40 7.44 -21.22
CA GLN A 125 0.34 8.18 -22.48
C GLN A 125 -1.08 8.45 -22.94
N THR A 126 -1.95 7.44 -22.90
CA THR A 126 -3.29 7.52 -23.52
C THR A 126 -4.40 7.84 -22.52
N GLY A 127 -4.14 7.69 -21.22
CA GLY A 127 -5.17 7.80 -20.17
C GLY A 127 -6.14 6.62 -20.15
N ALA A 128 -5.93 5.58 -20.97
CA ALA A 128 -6.78 4.40 -20.98
C ALA A 128 -6.66 3.64 -19.64
N LEU A 129 -7.80 3.30 -19.04
CA LEU A 129 -7.85 2.42 -17.88
C LEU A 129 -7.50 0.99 -18.30
N GLU A 130 -6.40 0.47 -17.78
CA GLU A 130 -5.90 -0.86 -18.10
C GLU A 130 -6.52 -1.91 -17.16
N TRP A 131 -6.44 -1.67 -15.85
CA TRP A 131 -6.99 -2.55 -14.82
C TRP A 131 -7.25 -1.81 -13.50
N GLY A 132 -8.07 -2.41 -12.65
CA GLY A 132 -8.24 -2.05 -11.25
C GLY A 132 -8.10 -3.29 -10.38
N TRP A 133 -7.51 -3.16 -9.19
CA TRP A 133 -7.34 -4.27 -8.25
C TRP A 133 -7.92 -3.91 -6.88
N MET A 134 -8.78 -4.78 -6.36
CA MET A 134 -9.23 -4.75 -4.98
C MET A 134 -8.71 -5.99 -4.25
N PRO A 135 -8.05 -5.84 -3.08
CA PRO A 135 -7.66 -6.96 -2.26
C PRO A 135 -8.88 -7.79 -1.86
N ARG A 136 -8.77 -9.11 -1.88
CA ARG A 136 -9.87 -10.02 -1.49
C ARG A 136 -10.51 -9.64 -0.14
N PRO A 137 -9.77 -9.30 0.92
CA PRO A 137 -10.37 -8.88 2.20
C PRO A 137 -11.26 -7.63 2.12
N PHE A 138 -11.11 -6.81 1.09
CA PHE A 138 -11.92 -5.60 0.89
C PHE A 138 -13.18 -5.85 0.07
N VAL A 139 -13.27 -6.98 -0.65
CA VAL A 139 -14.43 -7.29 -1.52
C VAL A 139 -15.74 -7.33 -0.73
N ALA A 140 -15.70 -7.81 0.52
CA ALA A 140 -16.86 -7.79 1.41
C ALA A 140 -17.41 -6.38 1.68
N GLN A 141 -16.58 -5.34 1.59
CA GLN A 141 -16.99 -3.95 1.84
C GLN A 141 -17.87 -3.40 0.71
N LEU A 142 -17.86 -4.00 -0.48
CA LEU A 142 -18.72 -3.59 -1.60
C LEU A 142 -20.22 -3.77 -1.29
N GLN A 143 -20.59 -4.59 -0.30
CA GLN A 143 -21.97 -4.67 0.17
C GLN A 143 -22.46 -3.35 0.81
N ASN A 144 -21.53 -2.52 1.30
CA ASN A 144 -21.80 -1.21 1.91
C ASN A 144 -21.83 -0.09 0.85
N PHE A 145 -22.44 -0.37 -0.30
CA PHE A 145 -22.38 0.39 -1.54
C PHE A 145 -22.72 1.89 -1.45
N GLY A 146 -23.47 2.32 -0.42
CA GLY A 146 -23.85 3.72 -0.19
C GLY A 146 -22.90 4.52 0.71
N SER A 147 -21.87 3.88 1.27
CA SER A 147 -20.92 4.56 2.17
C SER A 147 -19.50 3.99 2.16
N PHE A 148 -19.23 2.91 1.43
CA PHE A 148 -17.95 2.23 1.47
C PHE A 148 -16.78 3.12 1.02
N GLU A 149 -17.03 4.15 0.20
CA GLU A 149 -16.04 5.16 -0.17
C GLU A 149 -15.52 5.93 1.05
N ASN A 150 -16.30 6.04 2.12
CA ASN A 150 -15.87 6.68 3.37
C ASN A 150 -14.99 5.78 4.24
N LEU A 151 -14.82 4.51 3.88
CA LEU A 151 -13.94 3.58 4.60
C LEU A 151 -12.47 3.85 4.30
N GLN A 152 -12.17 4.57 3.20
CA GLN A 152 -10.82 5.00 2.83
C GLN A 152 -9.79 3.86 2.87
N LEU A 153 -10.17 2.71 2.32
CA LEU A 153 -9.49 1.42 2.53
C LEU A 153 -8.01 1.42 2.13
N PHE A 154 -7.62 2.24 1.15
CA PHE A 154 -6.24 2.38 0.67
C PHE A 154 -5.47 3.58 1.25
N ASN A 155 -5.96 4.23 2.31
CA ASN A 155 -5.14 5.18 3.06
C ASN A 155 -3.90 4.44 3.62
N GLY A 156 -2.72 4.88 3.25
CA GLY A 156 -1.47 4.14 3.49
C GLY A 156 -0.46 4.35 2.39
N GLY A 157 -0.93 4.66 1.18
CA GLY A 157 -0.07 4.94 0.06
C GLY A 157 0.66 3.71 -0.48
N LEU A 158 1.46 3.94 -1.52
CA LEU A 158 2.12 2.88 -2.27
C LEU A 158 3.48 3.31 -2.80
N THR A 159 4.31 2.32 -3.04
CA THR A 159 5.56 2.40 -3.78
C THR A 159 5.65 1.21 -4.74
N THR A 160 6.68 1.20 -5.57
CA THR A 160 6.97 0.09 -6.47
C THR A 160 8.43 -0.31 -6.34
N THR A 161 8.70 -1.61 -6.44
CA THR A 161 10.08 -2.11 -6.52
C THR A 161 10.14 -3.34 -7.41
N ASP A 162 11.31 -3.58 -7.98
CA ASP A 162 11.65 -4.90 -8.49
C ASP A 162 12.19 -5.75 -7.34
N ALA A 163 11.91 -7.05 -7.37
CA ALA A 163 12.44 -7.99 -6.42
C ALA A 163 12.63 -9.37 -7.08
N GLN A 164 13.61 -10.12 -6.58
CA GLN A 164 13.92 -11.47 -7.02
C GLN A 164 13.33 -12.49 -6.04
N ASP A 165 12.63 -13.49 -6.55
CA ASP A 165 12.16 -14.61 -5.72
C ASP A 165 13.29 -15.61 -5.40
N ALA A 166 13.00 -16.58 -4.53
CA ALA A 166 13.97 -17.60 -4.12
C ALA A 166 14.45 -18.50 -5.27
N SER A 167 13.75 -18.52 -6.40
CA SER A 167 14.15 -19.24 -7.62
C SER A 167 14.98 -18.39 -8.58
N GLY A 168 15.28 -17.14 -8.21
CA GLY A 168 16.07 -16.24 -9.03
C GLY A 168 15.25 -15.46 -10.07
N ASN A 169 13.91 -15.55 -10.04
CA ASN A 169 13.08 -14.84 -11.02
C ASN A 169 12.77 -13.43 -10.54
N TRP A 170 12.99 -12.46 -11.42
CA TRP A 170 12.66 -11.07 -11.17
C TRP A 170 11.20 -10.76 -11.49
N SER A 171 10.60 -9.88 -10.70
CA SER A 171 9.29 -9.30 -10.98
C SER A 171 9.20 -7.89 -10.40
N THR A 172 8.26 -7.10 -10.91
CA THR A 172 7.91 -5.80 -10.34
C THR A 172 6.73 -5.97 -9.39
N TYR A 173 6.76 -5.24 -8.29
CA TYR A 173 5.75 -5.31 -7.24
C TYR A 173 5.23 -3.91 -6.94
N VAL A 174 3.91 -3.81 -6.71
CA VAL A 174 3.33 -2.69 -5.96
C VAL A 174 3.36 -3.08 -4.49
N VAL A 175 4.05 -2.30 -3.67
CA VAL A 175 4.15 -2.50 -2.24
C VAL A 175 3.46 -1.34 -1.56
N GLY A 176 2.49 -1.60 -0.70
CA GLY A 176 1.68 -0.54 -0.13
C GLY A 176 1.20 -0.81 1.28
N ALA A 177 0.66 0.25 1.86
CA ALA A 177 -0.09 0.20 3.10
C ALA A 177 -1.55 0.51 2.83
N ALA A 178 -2.42 0.04 3.70
CA ALA A 178 -3.86 0.19 3.63
C ALA A 178 -4.42 0.35 5.05
N GLN A 179 -5.69 0.76 5.15
CA GLN A 179 -6.39 0.96 6.43
C GLN A 179 -5.60 1.81 7.43
N ASN A 180 -5.01 2.89 6.93
CA ASN A 180 -4.15 3.82 7.68
C ASN A 180 -2.92 3.16 8.33
N GLY A 181 -2.32 2.17 7.67
CA GLY A 181 -1.10 1.50 8.13
C GLY A 181 -1.33 0.33 9.10
N SER A 182 -2.57 -0.12 9.27
CA SER A 182 -2.86 -1.38 9.94
C SER A 182 -2.59 -2.59 9.04
N THR A 183 -2.49 -2.37 7.72
CA THR A 183 -2.35 -3.42 6.73
C THR A 183 -1.29 -3.09 5.69
N TYR A 184 -0.53 -4.09 5.28
CA TYR A 184 0.54 -4.00 4.27
C TYR A 184 0.44 -5.13 3.26
N TYR A 185 0.84 -4.87 2.02
CA TYR A 185 0.74 -5.85 0.94
C TYR A 185 1.85 -5.72 -0.10
N ALA A 186 2.10 -6.82 -0.83
CA ALA A 186 2.83 -6.84 -2.08
C ALA A 186 1.98 -7.49 -3.18
N LEU A 187 1.63 -6.70 -4.20
CA LEU A 187 0.97 -7.13 -5.42
C LEU A 187 2.02 -7.37 -6.51
N LYS A 188 2.15 -8.61 -6.99
CA LYS A 188 3.08 -9.00 -8.05
C LYS A 188 2.51 -8.64 -9.41
N LEU A 189 3.28 -7.90 -10.21
CA LEU A 189 2.94 -7.55 -11.59
C LEU A 189 3.63 -8.49 -12.59
N GLY A 190 3.02 -8.60 -13.77
CA GLY A 190 3.49 -9.45 -14.86
C GLY A 190 4.86 -9.06 -15.39
N THR A 191 5.55 -10.06 -15.94
CA THR A 191 6.94 -9.98 -16.42
C THR A 191 7.05 -10.05 -17.93
N THR A 192 5.98 -9.78 -18.65
CA THR A 192 6.00 -9.65 -20.12
C THR A 192 5.88 -8.18 -20.46
N GLY A 193 6.67 -7.70 -21.43
CA GLY A 193 6.55 -6.33 -21.95
C GLY A 193 5.10 -5.96 -22.31
N GLY A 194 4.80 -4.66 -22.37
CA GLY A 194 3.43 -4.14 -22.45
C GLY A 194 2.84 -3.79 -21.08
N VAL A 195 1.53 -4.00 -20.91
CA VAL A 195 0.77 -3.59 -19.72
C VAL A 195 1.17 -4.44 -18.51
N PRO A 196 1.61 -3.84 -17.38
CA PRO A 196 2.01 -4.58 -16.19
C PRO A 196 0.78 -5.08 -15.41
N MET A 197 0.18 -6.17 -15.89
CA MET A 197 -1.03 -6.76 -15.28
C MET A 197 -0.73 -7.40 -13.91
N PRO A 198 -1.65 -7.34 -12.93
CA PRO A 198 -1.50 -8.09 -11.69
C PRO A 198 -1.55 -9.59 -11.93
N THR A 199 -0.63 -10.33 -11.30
CA THR A 199 -0.50 -11.79 -11.44
C THR A 199 -0.73 -12.55 -10.13
N GLY A 200 -0.64 -11.86 -9.00
CA GLY A 200 -0.92 -12.44 -7.69
C GLY A 200 -0.60 -11.48 -6.56
N VAL A 201 -1.08 -11.81 -5.36
CA VAL A 201 -0.70 -11.14 -4.11
C VAL A 201 0.32 -12.03 -3.42
N THR A 202 1.55 -11.56 -3.27
CA THR A 202 2.62 -12.36 -2.64
C THR A 202 2.42 -12.46 -1.15
N TRP A 203 1.98 -11.37 -0.52
CA TRP A 203 1.59 -11.36 0.88
C TRP A 203 0.61 -10.22 1.16
N TRP A 204 -0.19 -10.45 2.19
CA TRP A 204 -1.15 -9.51 2.77
C TRP A 204 -1.09 -9.66 4.28
N ASN A 205 -0.67 -8.61 4.97
CA ASN A 205 -0.46 -8.63 6.41
C ASN A 205 -1.33 -7.58 7.06
N SER A 206 -2.31 -8.01 7.85
CA SER A 206 -3.13 -7.14 8.69
C SER A 206 -2.72 -7.31 10.15
N ILE A 207 -2.44 -6.19 10.82
CA ILE A 207 -1.98 -6.13 12.20
C ILE A 207 -3.15 -5.61 13.05
N ALA A 208 -3.68 -6.46 13.92
CA ALA A 208 -4.83 -6.12 14.74
C ALA A 208 -4.51 -4.95 15.68
N GLY A 209 -5.37 -3.92 15.68
CA GLY A 209 -5.15 -2.68 16.44
C GLY A 209 -3.97 -1.84 15.95
N GLY A 210 -3.37 -2.20 14.81
CA GLY A 210 -2.25 -1.50 14.22
C GLY A 210 -2.67 -0.21 13.51
N SER A 211 -1.75 0.74 13.43
CA SER A 211 -1.85 1.97 12.65
C SER A 211 -0.45 2.47 12.29
N SER A 212 -0.33 3.28 11.24
CA SER A 212 0.91 4.04 11.04
C SER A 212 1.12 5.02 12.21
N PRO A 213 2.37 5.27 12.62
CA PRO A 213 2.76 6.41 13.43
C PRO A 213 2.00 7.69 13.09
N ALA A 214 1.43 8.34 14.10
CA ALA A 214 0.70 9.61 13.96
C ALA A 214 1.63 10.81 14.06
N GLU A 215 1.22 11.93 13.44
CA GLU A 215 1.89 13.22 13.61
C GLU A 215 1.58 13.81 14.99
N LEU A 216 2.46 14.70 15.48
CA LEU A 216 2.33 15.32 16.80
C LEU A 216 0.96 15.98 17.02
N ASN A 217 0.36 15.75 18.19
CA ASN A 217 -0.91 16.36 18.60
C ASN A 217 -2.07 16.09 17.63
N THR A 218 -1.98 14.98 16.89
CA THR A 218 -3.09 14.45 16.09
C THR A 218 -3.38 13.03 16.54
N THR A 219 -4.66 12.65 16.52
CA THR A 219 -5.07 11.24 16.63
C THR A 219 -5.05 10.54 15.27
N HIS A 220 -4.62 11.25 14.21
CA HIS A 220 -4.68 10.77 12.84
C HIS A 220 -3.31 10.19 12.42
N PRO A 221 -3.25 8.90 12.06
CA PRO A 221 -2.03 8.26 11.57
C PRO A 221 -1.52 8.96 10.31
N VAL A 222 -0.19 9.05 10.17
CA VAL A 222 0.42 9.49 8.91
C VAL A 222 0.56 8.27 8.02
N ALA A 223 -0.49 7.96 7.28
CA ALA A 223 -0.47 6.77 6.44
C ALA A 223 0.59 6.95 5.34
N GLN A 224 1.63 6.12 5.39
CA GLN A 224 2.82 6.19 4.55
C GLN A 224 3.14 4.80 3.98
N ALA A 225 3.58 4.78 2.72
CA ALA A 225 3.99 3.56 2.05
C ALA A 225 5.22 2.96 2.75
N PRO A 226 5.39 1.63 2.73
CA PRO A 226 6.65 1.02 3.14
C PRO A 226 7.84 1.65 2.41
N SER A 227 8.94 1.82 3.13
CA SER A 227 10.23 2.09 2.51
C SER A 227 10.77 0.79 1.91
N ILE A 228 11.58 0.89 0.86
CA ILE A 228 12.18 -0.28 0.21
C ILE A 228 13.68 -0.27 0.49
N ALA A 229 14.12 -1.24 1.29
CA ALA A 229 15.53 -1.49 1.56
C ALA A 229 16.06 -2.60 0.66
N ILE A 230 17.15 -2.31 -0.07
CA ILE A 230 17.86 -3.30 -0.86
C ILE A 230 19.04 -3.82 -0.06
N ILE A 231 18.91 -5.02 0.50
CA ILE A 231 19.95 -5.66 1.31
C ILE A 231 20.42 -6.93 0.64
N ALA A 232 21.74 -7.01 0.41
CA ALA A 232 22.37 -8.16 -0.24
C ALA A 232 21.67 -8.59 -1.56
N GLY A 233 21.17 -7.62 -2.33
CA GLY A 233 20.46 -7.85 -3.60
C GLY A 233 18.98 -8.23 -3.47
N SER A 234 18.45 -8.37 -2.25
CA SER A 234 17.02 -8.62 -2.00
C SER A 234 16.28 -7.34 -1.59
N ALA A 235 15.02 -7.20 -2.01
CA ALA A 235 14.17 -6.09 -1.60
C ALA A 235 13.36 -6.43 -0.33
N TYR A 236 13.38 -5.53 0.63
CA TYR A 236 12.59 -5.61 1.86
C TYR A 236 11.70 -4.38 1.98
N ALA A 237 10.41 -4.61 2.21
CA ALA A 237 9.48 -3.58 2.65
C ALA A 237 9.74 -3.32 4.14
N THR A 238 10.10 -2.08 4.48
CA THR A 238 10.34 -1.65 5.85
C THR A 238 9.27 -0.66 6.29
N TYR A 239 8.64 -0.95 7.42
CA TYR A 239 7.51 -0.17 7.93
C TYR A 239 7.40 -0.27 9.44
N ILE A 240 6.83 0.76 10.06
CA ILE A 240 6.62 0.82 11.50
C ILE A 240 5.12 0.84 11.78
N VAL A 241 4.70 0.03 12.76
CA VAL A 241 3.29 -0.05 13.18
C VAL A 241 3.18 0.26 14.65
N ASN A 242 2.30 1.20 14.97
CA ASN A 242 1.87 1.49 16.32
C ASN A 242 0.66 0.62 16.67
N THR A 243 0.73 -0.08 17.79
CA THR A 243 -0.39 -0.84 18.33
C THR A 243 -0.72 -0.32 19.72
N THR A 244 -1.98 0.02 19.95
CA THR A 244 -2.45 0.54 21.25
C THR A 244 -3.30 -0.51 21.96
N SER A 245 -2.91 -0.87 23.18
CA SER A 245 -3.69 -1.74 24.08
C SER A 245 -3.93 -1.01 25.39
N GLY A 246 -5.20 -0.68 25.66
CA GLY A 246 -5.56 0.22 26.75
C GLY A 246 -4.98 1.61 26.51
N THR A 247 -4.13 2.09 27.42
CA THR A 247 -3.44 3.38 27.31
C THR A 247 -2.00 3.26 26.79
N THR A 248 -1.50 2.04 26.57
CA THR A 248 -0.11 1.79 26.17
C THR A 248 -0.04 1.63 24.67
N THR A 249 0.82 2.44 24.03
CA THR A 249 1.17 2.29 22.61
C THR A 249 2.58 1.73 22.50
N THR A 250 2.77 0.74 21.63
CA THR A 250 4.08 0.20 21.26
C THR A 250 4.31 0.37 19.77
N SER A 251 5.55 0.62 19.38
CA SER A 251 5.94 0.70 17.96
C SER A 251 6.80 -0.50 17.60
N THR A 252 6.47 -1.15 16.49
CA THR A 252 7.21 -2.32 15.99
C THR A 252 7.73 -2.02 14.59
N LEU A 253 9.03 -2.19 14.38
CA LEU A 253 9.66 -2.21 13.05
C LEU A 253 9.43 -3.58 12.43
N TYR A 254 8.99 -3.60 11.18
CA TYR A 254 8.88 -4.79 10.36
C TYR A 254 9.77 -4.67 9.15
N GLU A 255 10.38 -5.80 8.79
CA GLU A 255 11.14 -5.96 7.56
C GLU A 255 10.64 -7.22 6.87
N GLN A 256 10.00 -7.03 5.72
CA GLN A 256 9.39 -8.12 4.99
C GLN A 256 9.95 -8.22 3.59
N ASN A 257 10.54 -9.37 3.26
CA ASN A 257 11.04 -9.63 1.91
C ASN A 257 9.88 -9.53 0.91
N VAL A 258 10.04 -8.67 -0.09
CA VAL A 258 8.97 -8.33 -1.03
C VAL A 258 8.53 -9.55 -1.86
N ALA A 259 9.47 -10.37 -2.32
CA ALA A 259 9.19 -11.46 -3.25
C ALA A 259 8.83 -12.80 -2.55
N THR A 260 9.30 -13.02 -1.32
CA THR A 260 9.05 -14.26 -0.57
C THR A 260 8.03 -14.12 0.54
N GLY A 261 7.78 -12.90 1.01
CA GLY A 261 6.91 -12.61 2.15
C GLY A 261 7.49 -12.98 3.52
N ALA A 262 8.72 -13.51 3.58
CA ALA A 262 9.41 -13.75 4.83
C ALA A 262 9.54 -12.44 5.63
N VAL A 263 9.08 -12.45 6.88
CA VAL A 263 8.98 -11.25 7.72
C VAL A 263 9.78 -11.41 9.00
N THR A 264 10.48 -10.36 9.38
CA THR A 264 11.09 -10.19 10.70
C THR A 264 10.52 -8.93 11.34
N SER A 265 10.55 -8.87 12.67
CA SER A 265 10.07 -7.70 13.40
C SER A 265 10.85 -7.46 14.69
N GLY A 266 10.85 -6.23 15.19
CA GLY A 266 11.47 -5.85 16.46
C GLY A 266 10.71 -4.68 17.12
N ALA A 267 10.47 -4.77 18.43
CA ALA A 267 9.80 -3.72 19.18
C ALA A 267 10.77 -2.57 19.46
N LEU A 268 10.46 -1.37 18.97
CA LEU A 268 11.26 -0.17 19.18
C LEU A 268 11.25 0.22 20.67
N PRO A 269 12.37 0.75 21.22
CA PRO A 269 12.43 1.18 22.61
C PRO A 269 11.71 2.52 22.88
N PHE A 270 10.99 3.05 21.89
CA PHE A 270 10.22 4.29 21.94
C PHE A 270 8.93 4.15 21.13
N VAL A 271 8.02 5.10 21.30
CA VAL A 271 6.81 5.22 20.46
C VAL A 271 7.12 6.14 19.28
N ALA A 272 7.19 5.55 18.09
CA ALA A 272 7.42 6.27 16.85
C ALA A 272 6.29 7.26 16.55
N SER A 273 6.65 8.42 16.03
CA SER A 273 5.75 9.46 15.55
C SER A 273 6.17 9.97 14.17
N GLY A 274 5.19 10.45 13.42
CA GLY A 274 5.41 11.09 12.12
C GLY A 274 5.90 10.13 11.03
N LYS A 275 6.40 10.71 9.94
CA LYS A 275 6.96 9.94 8.82
C LYS A 275 8.36 9.44 9.13
N TRP A 276 8.64 8.21 8.74
CA TRP A 276 10.02 7.70 8.68
C TRP A 276 10.63 7.93 7.30
N PHE A 277 11.95 7.97 7.27
CA PHE A 277 12.72 8.09 6.04
C PHE A 277 13.82 7.03 6.02
N TYR A 278 13.93 6.28 4.93
CA TYR A 278 15.01 5.33 4.74
C TYR A 278 15.97 5.85 3.66
N ASP A 279 17.26 5.87 3.99
CA ASP A 279 18.34 6.16 3.06
C ASP A 279 19.05 4.86 2.67
N GLN A 280 19.01 4.54 1.38
CA GLN A 280 19.68 3.37 0.83
C GLN A 280 21.21 3.51 0.84
N GLY A 281 21.76 4.73 0.82
CA GLY A 281 23.20 4.96 0.79
C GLY A 281 23.88 4.61 2.11
N SER A 282 23.32 5.07 3.22
CA SER A 282 23.76 4.74 4.58
C SER A 282 23.06 3.51 5.16
N ASN A 283 22.12 2.91 4.43
CA ASN A 283 21.31 1.79 4.88
C ASN A 283 20.61 2.06 6.22
N SER A 284 20.14 3.30 6.40
CA SER A 284 19.66 3.81 7.66
C SER A 284 18.20 4.27 7.55
N LEU A 285 17.37 3.77 8.46
CA LEU A 285 16.03 4.25 8.71
C LEU A 285 16.06 5.30 9.81
N TRP A 286 15.43 6.43 9.55
CA TRP A 286 15.35 7.57 10.44
C TRP A 286 13.90 7.79 10.85
N VAL A 287 13.66 7.91 12.16
CA VAL A 287 12.32 8.00 12.72
C VAL A 287 12.31 8.87 13.98
N GLY A 288 11.26 9.68 14.12
CA GLY A 288 11.03 10.48 15.31
C GLY A 288 10.21 9.73 16.36
N ASP A 289 10.27 10.19 17.61
CA ASP A 289 9.36 9.73 18.65
C ASP A 289 8.44 10.84 19.18
N THR A 290 7.45 10.43 19.97
CA THR A 290 6.46 11.31 20.61
C THR A 290 7.03 12.32 21.60
N SER A 291 8.33 12.20 21.96
CA SER A 291 9.05 13.14 22.83
C SER A 291 9.96 14.10 22.06
N GLY A 292 10.09 13.92 20.73
CA GLY A 292 10.91 14.78 19.87
C GLY A 292 12.32 14.27 19.65
N ASN A 293 12.64 13.05 20.09
CA ASN A 293 13.93 12.46 19.80
C ASN A 293 13.93 11.92 18.37
N LEU A 294 15.09 12.04 17.73
CA LEU A 294 15.39 11.48 16.42
C LEU A 294 16.25 10.23 16.60
N TRP A 295 15.81 9.14 15.98
CA TRP A 295 16.45 7.84 16.05
C TRP A 295 16.92 7.39 14.67
N GLN A 296 18.04 6.69 14.65
CA GLN A 296 18.59 6.02 13.48
C GLN A 296 18.68 4.52 13.73
N VAL A 297 18.17 3.73 12.79
CA VAL A 297 18.24 2.27 12.76
C VAL A 297 19.00 1.84 11.51
N ASN A 298 20.07 1.07 11.66
CA ASN A 298 20.73 0.44 10.51
C ASN A 298 19.90 -0.78 10.09
N ILE A 299 19.40 -0.80 8.86
CA ILE A 299 18.50 -1.85 8.37
C ILE A 299 19.31 -3.01 7.79
N SER A 300 18.94 -4.26 8.06
CA SER A 300 19.71 -5.42 7.56
C SER A 300 18.90 -6.51 6.89
N SER A 301 17.61 -6.66 7.14
CA SER A 301 16.72 -7.84 6.92
C SER A 301 16.32 -8.56 8.20
N TYR A 302 16.91 -8.21 9.35
CA TYR A 302 16.62 -8.83 10.64
C TYR A 302 16.30 -7.79 11.71
N ALA A 303 15.06 -7.31 11.69
CA ALA A 303 14.59 -6.19 12.50
C ALA A 303 14.90 -6.31 14.01
N SER A 304 14.88 -7.52 14.58
CA SER A 304 15.23 -7.72 16.00
C SER A 304 16.69 -7.35 16.33
N SER A 305 17.63 -7.62 15.42
CA SER A 305 19.03 -7.20 15.59
C SER A 305 19.17 -5.69 15.39
N ASP A 306 18.48 -5.17 14.37
CA ASP A 306 18.58 -3.78 13.96
C ASP A 306 18.09 -2.85 15.07
N VAL A 307 16.95 -3.17 15.69
CA VAL A 307 16.42 -2.46 16.85
C VAL A 307 17.32 -2.58 18.08
N GLY A 308 18.03 -3.70 18.25
CA GLY A 308 19.03 -3.87 19.32
C GLY A 308 20.24 -2.94 19.19
N SER A 309 20.46 -2.36 18.01
CA SER A 309 21.58 -1.46 17.69
C SER A 309 21.17 -0.01 17.42
N ILE A 310 19.93 0.35 17.78
CA ILE A 310 19.33 1.65 17.51
C ILE A 310 20.06 2.78 18.25
N ASN A 311 20.27 3.91 17.56
CA ASN A 311 21.01 5.05 18.10
C ASN A 311 20.10 6.28 18.21
N ALA A 312 20.13 6.94 19.37
CA ALA A 312 19.58 8.28 19.52
C ALA A 312 20.55 9.28 18.89
N ILE A 313 20.09 10.03 17.89
CA ILE A 313 20.95 10.95 17.13
C ILE A 313 20.82 12.39 17.64
N GLY A 314 19.67 12.74 18.20
CA GLY A 314 19.43 14.05 18.78
C GLY A 314 17.96 14.32 19.04
N THR A 315 17.62 15.59 19.23
CA THR A 315 16.25 16.05 19.41
C THR A 315 15.89 17.08 18.35
N ALA A 316 14.66 17.02 17.84
CA ALA A 316 14.09 18.11 17.07
C ALA A 316 13.70 19.24 18.04
N TYR A 317 14.38 20.40 17.94
CA TYR A 317 14.07 21.57 18.75
C TYR A 317 13.03 22.45 18.05
N SER A 318 11.91 22.75 18.73
CA SER A 318 10.95 23.76 18.28
C SER A 318 11.15 25.07 19.05
N ASN A 319 11.45 26.16 18.34
CA ASN A 319 11.72 27.48 18.91
C ASN A 319 10.53 28.11 19.67
N SER A 320 9.33 27.54 19.61
CA SER A 320 8.13 28.14 20.23
C SER A 320 7.60 27.41 21.48
N THR A 321 8.07 26.19 21.80
CA THR A 321 7.47 25.39 22.91
C THR A 321 8.42 24.50 23.72
N GLY A 322 9.73 24.46 23.42
CA GLY A 322 10.64 23.45 23.99
C GLY A 322 10.68 22.15 23.18
N THR A 323 11.14 21.04 23.76
CA THR A 323 11.25 19.71 23.10
C THR A 323 9.88 19.30 22.53
N ALA A 324 9.81 19.04 21.22
CA ALA A 324 8.56 18.74 20.52
C ALA A 324 8.72 17.50 19.62
N ALA A 325 7.71 16.62 19.61
CA ALA A 325 7.70 15.41 18.78
C ALA A 325 8.01 15.70 17.31
N SER A 326 8.75 14.81 16.64
CA SER A 326 9.14 15.02 15.25
C SER A 326 8.02 14.56 14.30
N SER A 327 7.48 15.49 13.50
CA SER A 327 6.46 15.20 12.49
C SER A 327 7.05 14.64 11.18
N TYR A 328 8.28 15.06 10.85
CA TYR A 328 9.00 14.69 9.64
C TYR A 328 10.46 14.48 9.95
N VAL A 329 11.03 13.42 9.40
CA VAL A 329 12.47 13.22 9.38
C VAL A 329 12.92 13.26 7.93
N GLY A 330 13.85 14.17 7.64
CA GLY A 330 14.47 14.34 6.34
C GLY A 330 15.86 14.94 6.52
N TYR A 331 16.68 14.90 5.48
CA TYR A 331 17.97 15.56 5.49
C TYR A 331 17.81 17.07 5.23
N THR A 332 18.76 17.87 5.72
CA THR A 332 18.93 19.27 5.34
C THR A 332 20.28 19.43 4.66
N LEU A 333 20.35 20.26 3.62
CA LEU A 333 21.60 20.49 2.91
C LEU A 333 22.54 21.35 3.77
N LEU A 334 23.73 20.84 4.08
CA LEU A 334 24.83 21.67 4.59
C LEU A 334 25.77 21.98 3.42
N ASN A 335 25.89 23.27 3.06
CA ASN A 335 26.68 23.72 1.90
C ASN A 335 26.30 23.07 0.55
N GLY A 336 25.01 22.75 0.36
CA GLY A 336 24.51 22.19 -0.90
C GLY A 336 24.76 20.69 -1.08
N ILE A 337 25.17 19.99 -0.01
CA ILE A 337 25.33 18.53 0.01
C ILE A 337 24.24 17.94 0.92
N PRO A 338 23.50 16.89 0.46
CA PRO A 338 22.54 16.14 1.27
C PRO A 338 23.09 15.69 2.62
#